data_AF-A0A673NKW9-F1
#
_entry.id   AF-A0A673NKW9-F1
#
_cell.length_a   1.000
_cell.length_b   1.000
_cell.length_c   1.000
_cell.angle_alpha   90.00
_cell.angle_beta   90.00
_cell.angle_gamma   90.00
#
_symmetry.space_group_name_H-M   'P 1'
#
loop_
_entity.id
_entity.type
_entity.pdbx_description
1 polymer ?
#
loop_
_entity_poly.entity_id
_entity_poly.type
_entity_poly.pdbx_seq_one_letter_code
_entity_poly.pdbx_strand_id
1 'polypeptide(L)'
;MTCEKKEAIVGGQPLSKNAVKWIQENFGEHAVKYTIVLFTHADELDGKPVEEYISKSTELQQLIQTCYGRYHSFNNEERDNRDQVMELLKMIEKMHFKALYL
;
A
#
# COMPACT_ATOMS: atom_id res chain seq x y z
N MET A 1 19.64 -4.22 -13.00
CA MET A 1 19.07 -5.10 -11.96
C MET A 1 19.33 -4.47 -10.60
N THR A 2 18.63 -3.40 -10.28
CA THR A 2 18.60 -2.79 -8.94
C THR A 2 17.39 -1.85 -8.90
N CYS A 3 16.20 -2.41 -8.66
CA CYS A 3 15.14 -1.62 -8.02
C CYS A 3 15.63 -1.43 -6.58
N GLU A 4 16.43 -0.38 -6.37
CA GLU A 4 16.86 0.01 -5.05
C GLU A 4 15.62 0.44 -4.27
N LYS A 5 15.28 -0.36 -3.26
CA LYS A 5 14.48 -0.02 -2.08
C LYS A 5 13.94 1.42 -2.05
N LYS A 6 12.80 1.66 -2.69
CA LYS A 6 11.98 2.84 -2.39
C LYS A 6 10.73 2.32 -1.70
N GLU A 7 10.85 2.32 -0.38
CA GLU A 7 9.94 1.71 0.56
C GLU A 7 8.56 2.38 0.54
N ALA A 8 7.52 1.60 0.84
CA ALA A 8 6.17 2.11 1.06
C ALA A 8 6.21 3.07 2.25
N ILE A 9 6.02 4.37 1.99
CA ILE A 9 6.11 5.43 2.98
C ILE A 9 4.79 5.47 3.78
N VAL A 10 4.82 4.94 5.00
CA VAL A 10 3.99 5.48 6.09
C VAL A 10 4.96 6.18 7.04
N GLY A 11 5.28 7.44 6.73
CA GLY A 11 6.11 8.31 7.59
C GLY A 11 7.58 7.90 7.75
N GLY A 12 8.43 8.26 6.79
CA GLY A 12 9.82 8.68 7.04
C GLY A 12 10.84 7.72 7.69
N GLN A 13 10.62 6.41 7.79
CA GLN A 13 11.64 5.43 8.24
C GLN A 13 11.51 4.06 7.54
N PRO A 14 12.56 3.19 7.58
CA PRO A 14 12.65 2.05 6.69
C PRO A 14 11.66 0.95 7.06
N LEU A 15 10.60 0.87 6.27
CA LEU A 15 9.37 0.14 6.58
C LEU A 15 9.29 -1.14 5.74
N SER A 16 9.76 -2.27 6.29
CA SER A 16 9.20 -3.56 5.85
C SER A 16 8.82 -4.47 7.00
N LYS A 17 9.67 -4.60 8.03
CA LYS A 17 9.38 -5.48 9.18
C LYS A 17 8.68 -4.78 10.35
N ASN A 18 8.95 -3.48 10.53
CA ASN A 18 8.46 -2.73 11.70
C ASN A 18 7.21 -1.89 11.42
N ALA A 19 6.80 -1.77 10.15
CA ALA A 19 5.64 -0.98 9.71
C ALA A 19 4.34 -1.37 10.44
N VAL A 20 3.98 -2.65 10.31
CA VAL A 20 2.73 -3.21 10.83
C VAL A 20 2.72 -3.10 12.35
N LYS A 21 3.82 -3.51 12.98
CA LYS A 21 3.96 -3.46 14.43
C LYS A 21 3.81 -2.02 14.95
N TRP A 22 4.48 -1.06 14.31
CA TRP A 22 4.39 0.34 14.69
C TRP A 22 2.96 0.88 14.53
N ILE A 23 2.27 0.55 13.43
CA ILE A 23 0.87 0.93 13.23
C ILE A 23 -0.01 0.36 14.35
N GLN A 24 0.18 -0.90 14.70
CA GLN A 24 -0.59 -1.54 15.77
C GLN A 24 -0.29 -0.95 17.16
N GLU A 25 0.97 -0.64 17.45
CA GLU A 25 1.39 -0.05 18.72
C GLU A 25 0.87 1.38 18.91
N ASN A 26 0.78 2.17 17.83
CA ASN A 26 0.38 3.58 17.91
C ASN A 26 -1.11 3.82 17.66
N PHE A 27 -1.75 3.00 16.81
CA PHE A 27 -3.15 3.18 16.40
C PHE A 27 -4.07 2.03 16.83
N GLY A 28 -3.53 1.02 17.51
CA GLY A 28 -4.25 -0.16 18.01
C GLY A 28 -4.23 -1.34 17.05
N GLU A 29 -4.42 -2.55 17.58
CA GLU A 29 -4.34 -3.81 16.82
C GLU A 29 -5.30 -3.87 15.63
N HIS A 30 -6.42 -3.14 15.69
CA HIS A 30 -7.41 -3.06 14.62
C HIS A 30 -7.10 -2.02 13.55
N ALA A 31 -6.08 -1.17 13.71
CA ALA A 31 -5.73 -0.14 12.73
C ALA A 31 -5.43 -0.73 11.35
N VAL A 32 -4.80 -1.91 11.31
CA VAL A 32 -4.49 -2.63 10.06
C VAL A 32 -5.73 -2.97 9.23
N LYS A 33 -6.94 -3.02 9.84
CA LYS A 33 -8.23 -3.20 9.14
C LYS A 33 -8.61 -2.00 8.28
N TYR A 34 -8.06 -0.83 8.57
CA TYR A 34 -8.32 0.44 7.89
C TYR A 34 -7.10 0.99 7.15
N THR A 35 -6.02 0.20 7.05
CA THR A 35 -4.80 0.56 6.33
C THR A 35 -4.86 0.08 4.88
N ILE A 36 -4.38 0.93 3.96
CA ILE A 36 -4.09 0.61 2.56
C ILE A 36 -2.58 0.77 2.34
N VAL A 37 -1.94 -0.20 1.68
CA VAL A 37 -0.52 -0.10 1.31
C VAL A 37 -0.40 0.66 -0.02
N LEU A 38 0.30 1.80 -0.01
CA LEU A 38 0.52 2.59 -1.21
C LEU A 38 1.91 2.28 -1.79
N PHE A 39 1.94 1.76 -3.01
CA PHE A 39 3.14 1.68 -3.83
C PHE A 39 3.25 2.97 -4.63
N THR A 40 4.36 3.67 -4.51
CA THR A 40 4.65 4.88 -5.31
C THR A 40 5.70 4.55 -6.35
N HIS A 41 5.91 5.45 -7.32
CA HIS A 41 6.89 5.26 -8.40
C HIS A 41 6.56 4.03 -9.26
N ALA A 42 5.27 3.79 -9.53
CA ALA A 42 4.85 2.70 -10.41
C ALA A 42 5.34 2.90 -11.86
N ASP A 43 5.66 4.14 -12.23
CA ASP A 43 6.39 4.53 -13.44
C ASP A 43 7.75 3.83 -13.57
N GLU A 44 8.46 3.59 -12.47
CA GLU A 44 9.77 2.92 -12.47
C GLU A 44 9.67 1.38 -12.64
N LEU A 45 8.47 0.82 -12.85
CA LEU A 45 8.26 -0.62 -13.00
C LEU A 45 8.45 -1.14 -14.44
N ASP A 46 8.93 -0.31 -15.38
CA ASP A 46 9.13 -0.68 -16.80
C ASP A 46 7.86 -1.30 -17.44
N GLY A 47 6.67 -0.80 -17.06
CA GLY A 47 5.38 -1.32 -17.54
C GLY A 47 4.96 -2.66 -16.93
N LYS A 48 5.70 -3.17 -15.93
CA LYS A 48 5.34 -4.39 -15.21
C LYS A 48 4.29 -4.13 -14.13
N PRO A 49 3.41 -5.10 -13.88
CA PRO A 49 2.45 -5.01 -12.79
C PRO A 49 3.15 -5.00 -11.43
N VAL A 50 2.63 -4.22 -10.48
CA VAL A 50 3.12 -4.16 -9.09
C VAL A 50 3.05 -5.54 -8.41
N GLU A 51 2.14 -6.40 -8.86
CA GLU A 51 1.99 -7.79 -8.44
C GLU A 51 3.25 -8.61 -8.68
N GLU A 52 4.01 -8.35 -9.76
CA GLU A 52 5.28 -9.02 -10.02
C GLU A 52 6.31 -8.67 -8.92
N TYR A 53 6.30 -7.42 -8.44
CA TYR A 53 7.17 -6.99 -7.35
C TYR A 53 6.75 -7.61 -6.01
N ILE A 54 5.44 -7.62 -5.73
CA ILE A 54 4.87 -8.24 -4.51
C ILE A 54 5.19 -9.74 -4.47
N SER A 55 5.07 -10.44 -5.60
CA SER A 55 5.34 -11.89 -5.68
C SER A 55 6.78 -12.27 -5.32
N LYS A 56 7.73 -11.34 -5.42
CA LYS A 56 9.15 -11.57 -5.17
C LYS A 56 9.57 -11.40 -3.70
N SER A 57 8.70 -10.87 -2.84
CA SER A 57 9.00 -10.69 -1.41
C SER A 57 7.90 -11.26 -0.53
N THR A 58 8.27 -12.26 0.26
CA THR A 58 7.38 -12.84 1.29
C THR A 58 6.96 -11.80 2.31
N GLU A 59 7.84 -10.85 2.65
CA GLU A 59 7.52 -9.76 3.57
C GLU A 59 6.45 -8.83 3.02
N LEU A 60 6.52 -8.45 1.74
CA LEU A 60 5.49 -7.63 1.10
C LEU A 60 4.16 -8.38 0.99
N GLN A 61 4.19 -9.68 0.71
CA GLN A 61 2.99 -10.51 0.72
C GLN A 61 2.34 -10.54 2.10
N GLN A 62 3.13 -10.74 3.16
CA GLN A 62 2.63 -10.72 4.54
C GLN A 62 2.07 -9.36 4.94
N LEU A 63 2.72 -8.26 4.54
CA LEU A 63 2.23 -6.90 4.76
C LEU A 63 0.86 -6.70 4.11
N ILE A 64 0.72 -7.05 2.83
CA ILE A 64 -0.55 -6.91 2.09
C ILE A 64 -1.63 -7.81 2.69
N GLN A 65 -1.30 -9.05 3.04
CA GLN A 65 -2.25 -9.97 3.70
C GLN A 65 -2.71 -9.41 5.05
N THR A 66 -1.81 -8.83 5.84
CA THR A 66 -2.16 -8.19 7.12
C THR A 66 -3.08 -6.99 6.92
N CYS A 67 -2.88 -6.25 5.83
CA CYS A 67 -3.77 -5.20 5.36
C CYS A 67 -4.94 -5.73 4.51
N TYR A 68 -5.32 -7.00 4.66
CA TYR A 68 -6.49 -7.65 4.04
C TYR A 68 -6.53 -7.50 2.51
N GLY A 69 -5.37 -7.60 1.85
CA GLY A 69 -5.26 -7.50 0.40
C GLY A 69 -5.37 -6.07 -0.15
N ARG A 70 -5.40 -5.04 0.71
CA ARG A 70 -5.55 -3.65 0.27
C ARG A 70 -4.21 -3.03 -0.09
N TYR A 71 -4.00 -2.82 -1.38
CA TYR A 71 -2.91 -2.00 -1.89
C TYR A 71 -3.36 -1.20 -3.11
N HIS A 72 -2.61 -0.15 -3.42
CA HIS A 72 -2.80 0.65 -4.63
C HIS A 72 -1.43 1.12 -5.13
N SER A 73 -1.26 1.23 -6.44
CA SER A 73 -0.03 1.69 -7.07
C SER A 73 -0.23 3.05 -7.72
N PHE A 74 0.70 3.97 -7.50
CA PHE A 74 0.66 5.33 -7.98
C PHE A 74 1.83 5.57 -8.96
N ASN A 75 1.50 5.98 -10.18
CA ASN A 75 2.44 6.49 -11.17
C ASN A 75 2.58 8.01 -10.95
N ASN A 76 3.77 8.43 -10.52
CA ASN A 76 4.03 9.81 -10.13
C ASN A 76 4.38 10.74 -11.31
N GLU A 77 4.63 10.17 -12.48
CA GLU A 77 4.85 10.93 -13.72
C GLU A 77 3.52 11.34 -14.38
N GLU A 78 2.47 10.55 -14.21
CA GLU A 78 1.12 10.84 -14.70
C GLU A 78 0.33 11.81 -13.80
N ARG A 79 0.84 13.03 -13.64
CA ARG A 79 0.27 14.02 -12.70
C ARG A 79 -1.15 14.48 -13.03
N ASP A 80 -1.54 14.43 -14.30
CA ASP A 80 -2.87 14.82 -14.76
C ASP A 80 -3.88 13.67 -14.71
N ASN A 81 -3.43 12.44 -14.45
CA ASN A 81 -4.29 11.28 -14.35
C ASN A 81 -5.01 11.25 -13.00
N ARG A 82 -6.22 11.82 -12.98
CA ARG A 82 -7.09 11.83 -11.79
C ARG A 82 -7.69 10.47 -11.48
N ASP A 83 -7.63 9.49 -12.38
CA ASP A 83 -8.23 8.18 -12.18
C ASP A 83 -7.55 7.43 -11.02
N GLN A 84 -6.23 7.56 -10.89
CA GLN A 84 -5.46 6.96 -9.78
C GLN A 84 -5.96 7.48 -8.41
N VAL A 85 -6.19 8.79 -8.30
CA VAL A 85 -6.75 9.40 -7.08
C VAL A 85 -8.18 8.91 -6.84
N MET A 86 -9.01 8.84 -7.89
CA MET A 86 -10.39 8.38 -7.77
C MET A 86 -10.47 6.91 -7.34
N GLU A 87 -9.57 6.05 -7.81
CA GLU A 87 -9.50 4.65 -7.38
C GLU A 87 -9.13 4.52 -5.91
N LEU A 88 -8.14 5.30 -5.44
CA LEU A 88 -7.77 5.35 -4.03
C LEU A 88 -8.95 5.83 -3.16
N LEU A 89 -9.66 6.88 -3.57
CA LEU A 89 -10.84 7.38 -2.86
C LEU A 89 -11.96 6.33 -2.78
N LYS A 90 -12.23 5.62 -3.88
CA LYS A 90 -13.20 4.50 -3.90
C LYS A 90 -12.80 3.39 -2.93
N MET A 91 -11.50 3.10 -2.76
CA MET A 91 -11.04 2.14 -1.77
C MET A 91 -11.32 2.63 -0.35
N ILE A 92 -11.06 3.90 -0.05
CA ILE A 92 -11.35 4.52 1.25
C ILE A 92 -12.85 4.50 1.55
N GLU A 93 -13.70 4.86 0.60
CA GLU A 93 -15.15 4.78 0.74
C GLU A 93 -15.62 3.36 1.05
N LYS A 94 -15.10 2.36 0.32
CA LYS A 94 -15.41 0.94 0.58
C LYS A 94 -15.00 0.50 1.99
N MET A 95 -13.91 1.03 2.54
CA MET A 95 -13.52 0.75 3.93
C MET A 95 -14.52 1.35 4.91
N HIS A 96 -14.97 2.59 4.67
CA HIS A 96 -15.97 3.24 5.51
C HIS A 96 -17.30 2.48 5.52
N PHE A 97 -17.78 2.05 4.34
CA PHE A 97 -19.00 1.24 4.25
C PHE A 97 -18.82 -0.13 4.92
N LYS A 98 -17.70 -0.83 4.73
CA LYS A 98 -17.47 -2.12 5.42
C LYS A 98 -17.41 -1.99 6.94
N ALA A 99 -16.98 -0.85 7.48
CA ALA A 99 -16.93 -0.59 8.91
C ALA A 99 -18.31 -0.40 9.56
N LEU A 100 -19.33 -0.03 8.78
CA LEU A 100 -20.67 0.28 9.26
C LEU A 100 -21.65 -0.90 9.21
N TYR A 101 -21.32 -1.96 8.46
CA TYR A 101 -22.18 -3.13 8.24
C TYR A 101 -21.61 -4.44 8.82
N LEU A 102 -20.54 -4.37 9.60
CA LEU A 102 -19.91 -5.46 10.37
C LEU A 102 -19.80 -5.05 11.84
#